data_AF-A0A9E3QE81-F1
#
_entry.id   AF-A0A9E3QE81-F1
#
_cell.length_a   1.000
_cell.length_b   1.000
_cell.length_c   1.000
_cell.angle_alpha   90.00
_cell.angle_beta   90.00
_cell.angle_gamma   90.00
#
_symmetry.space_group_name_H-M   'P 1'
#
loop_
_entity.id
_entity.type
_entity.pdbx_description
1 polymer ?
#
loop_
_entity_poly.entity_id
_entity_poly.type
_entity_poly.pdbx_seq_one_letter_code
_entity_poly.pdbx_strand_id
1 'polypeptide(L)'
;LVLVNDGELVLAAGTPEGLGVAIIAGTGSIAVGCAADGRPARAGGWGHLFGDEGSAYAAALAGLRLVAQRADGRRPPPEGGDALTEGLCRALGINGPAGLIAAVYGRGLDRTALASLAPAVVAAGDADPVVRSEILEPAGRELARMVLAVVRALDLTAIAPSLPLAMGGGFLLGAPTVAQVLLDELDRQGLSVSATPVSDPVSGALVLARKALATC
;
A
#
# COMPACT_ATOMS: atom_id res chain seq x y z
N LEU A 1 -17.49 -15.21 -20.32
CA LEU A 1 -16.99 -15.09 -18.93
C LEU A 1 -15.65 -14.35 -18.99
N VAL A 2 -15.51 -13.23 -18.28
CA VAL A 2 -14.26 -12.44 -18.23
C VAL A 2 -13.67 -12.62 -16.83
N LEU A 3 -12.42 -13.08 -16.75
CA LEU A 3 -11.71 -13.35 -15.50
C LEU A 3 -10.63 -12.28 -15.36
N VAL A 4 -10.75 -11.43 -14.34
CA VAL A 4 -9.94 -10.22 -14.15
C VAL A 4 -9.34 -10.23 -12.75
N ASN A 5 -8.14 -9.68 -12.60
CA ASN A 5 -7.52 -9.52 -11.28
C ASN A 5 -8.03 -8.26 -10.57
N ASP A 6 -7.80 -8.18 -9.27
CA ASP A 6 -8.14 -7.04 -8.41
C ASP A 6 -7.49 -5.72 -8.87
N GLY A 7 -6.26 -5.79 -9.39
CA GLY A 7 -5.58 -4.71 -10.11
C GLY A 7 -6.42 -4.08 -11.21
N GLU A 8 -6.90 -4.91 -12.13
CA GLU A 8 -7.71 -4.50 -13.30
C GLU A 8 -9.06 -3.92 -12.89
N LEU A 9 -9.65 -4.43 -11.81
CA LEU A 9 -10.89 -3.89 -11.24
C LEU A 9 -10.68 -2.47 -10.70
N VAL A 10 -9.63 -2.24 -9.93
CA VAL A 10 -9.31 -0.90 -9.40
C VAL A 10 -8.96 0.05 -10.53
N LEU A 11 -8.19 -0.41 -11.54
CA LEU A 11 -7.87 0.39 -12.72
C LEU A 11 -9.14 0.81 -13.47
N ALA A 12 -10.03 -0.13 -13.76
CA ALA A 12 -11.28 0.16 -14.47
C ALA A 12 -12.26 1.03 -13.66
N ALA A 13 -12.25 0.93 -12.33
CA ALA A 13 -13.08 1.73 -11.45
C ALA A 13 -12.57 3.18 -11.29
N GLY A 14 -11.25 3.36 -11.22
CA GLY A 14 -10.63 4.64 -10.88
C GLY A 14 -10.00 5.40 -12.04
N THR A 15 -10.00 4.86 -13.26
CA THR A 15 -9.46 5.54 -14.44
C THR A 15 -10.46 5.60 -15.60
N PRO A 16 -10.49 6.71 -16.36
CA PRO A 16 -11.30 6.79 -17.58
C PRO A 16 -10.92 5.65 -18.55
N GLU A 17 -11.94 4.92 -19.02
CA GLU A 17 -11.81 3.82 -19.99
C GLU A 17 -10.90 2.64 -19.56
N GLY A 18 -10.46 2.63 -18.29
CA GLY A 18 -9.48 1.68 -17.77
C GLY A 18 -8.04 1.94 -18.24
N LEU A 19 -7.71 3.19 -18.60
CA LEU A 19 -6.41 3.60 -19.11
C LEU A 19 -5.65 4.45 -18.08
N GLY A 20 -4.39 4.12 -17.84
CA GLY A 20 -3.56 4.78 -16.82
C GLY A 20 -2.94 3.76 -15.88
N VAL A 21 -2.87 4.11 -14.59
CA VAL A 21 -2.25 3.28 -13.56
C VAL A 21 -3.20 3.10 -12.37
N ALA A 22 -3.22 1.90 -11.79
CA ALA A 22 -3.79 1.62 -10.48
C ALA A 22 -2.67 1.22 -9.53
N ILE A 23 -2.65 1.83 -8.34
CA ILE A 23 -1.79 1.45 -7.22
C ILE A 23 -2.67 0.92 -6.10
N ILE A 24 -2.36 -0.28 -5.63
CA ILE A 24 -3.10 -0.95 -4.56
C ILE A 24 -2.15 -1.24 -3.41
N ALA A 25 -2.52 -0.83 -2.20
CA ALA A 25 -1.88 -1.33 -0.98
C ALA A 25 -2.94 -1.76 0.04
N GLY A 26 -3.02 -3.07 0.27
CA GLY A 26 -3.79 -3.73 1.32
C GLY A 26 -2.86 -4.61 2.13
N THR A 27 -3.19 -5.89 2.29
CA THR A 27 -2.27 -6.89 2.87
C THR A 27 -0.95 -6.97 2.10
N GLY A 28 -1.00 -6.87 0.78
CA GLY A 28 0.15 -6.71 -0.12
C GLY A 28 0.10 -5.41 -0.91
N SER A 29 0.99 -5.26 -1.87
CA SER A 29 1.03 -4.09 -2.75
C SER A 29 1.35 -4.43 -4.20
N ILE A 30 0.72 -3.71 -5.12
CA ILE A 30 0.94 -3.86 -6.57
C ILE A 30 0.53 -2.58 -7.30
N ALA A 31 1.29 -2.22 -8.32
CA ALA A 31 0.86 -1.30 -9.37
C ALA A 31 0.54 -2.07 -10.64
N VAL A 32 -0.58 -1.76 -11.29
CA VAL A 32 -0.94 -2.25 -12.63
C VAL A 32 -1.26 -1.08 -13.54
N GLY A 33 -1.07 -1.22 -14.84
CA GLY A 33 -1.43 -0.18 -15.79
C GLY A 33 -1.79 -0.73 -17.15
N CYS A 34 -2.48 0.10 -17.92
CA CYS A 34 -2.89 -0.19 -19.29
C CYS A 34 -2.72 1.07 -20.14
N ALA A 35 -2.00 0.95 -21.25
CA ALA A 35 -1.84 2.01 -22.23
C ALA A 35 -3.01 2.03 -23.22
N ALA A 36 -3.18 3.13 -23.96
CA ALA A 36 -4.26 3.29 -24.94
C ALA A 36 -4.21 2.25 -26.08
N ASP A 37 -3.03 1.71 -26.39
CA ASP A 37 -2.82 0.62 -27.35
C ASP A 37 -3.11 -0.78 -26.77
N GLY A 38 -3.56 -0.85 -25.51
CA GLY A 38 -3.91 -2.07 -24.81
C GLY A 38 -2.73 -2.79 -24.15
N ARG A 39 -1.50 -2.27 -24.21
CA ARG A 39 -0.36 -2.89 -23.52
C ARG A 39 -0.55 -2.86 -22.00
N PRO A 40 -0.45 -4.01 -21.31
CA PRO A 40 -0.47 -4.06 -19.86
C PRO A 40 0.95 -3.93 -19.29
N ALA A 41 1.06 -3.38 -18.08
CA ALA A 41 2.28 -3.49 -17.27
C ALA A 41 1.94 -3.64 -15.79
N ARG A 42 2.89 -4.18 -15.02
CA ARG A 42 2.78 -4.31 -13.57
C ARG A 42 4.13 -4.08 -12.87
N ALA A 43 4.07 -3.63 -11.63
CA ALA A 43 5.20 -3.57 -10.71
C ALA A 43 4.76 -3.97 -9.30
N GLY A 44 5.60 -4.68 -8.55
CA GLY A 44 5.22 -5.27 -7.27
C GLY A 44 4.38 -6.55 -7.44
N GLY A 45 3.64 -6.94 -6.40
CA GLY A 45 2.81 -8.15 -6.41
C GLY A 45 3.59 -9.48 -6.34
N TRP A 46 4.86 -9.45 -5.96
CA TRP A 46 5.71 -10.64 -5.82
C TRP A 46 5.44 -11.44 -4.53
N GLY A 47 4.59 -10.90 -3.65
CA GLY A 47 4.23 -11.50 -2.37
C GLY A 47 5.24 -11.23 -1.26
N HIS A 48 4.83 -11.53 -0.04
CA HIS A 48 5.45 -11.08 1.20
C HIS A 48 6.88 -11.58 1.49
N LEU A 49 7.39 -12.57 0.75
CA LEU A 49 8.73 -13.11 1.00
C LEU A 49 9.85 -12.23 0.45
N PHE A 50 9.61 -11.55 -0.68
CA PHE A 50 10.61 -10.73 -1.39
C PHE A 50 9.96 -9.57 -2.17
N GLY A 51 8.80 -9.13 -1.70
CA GLY A 51 8.03 -8.03 -2.25
C GLY A 51 7.07 -7.46 -1.20
N ASP A 52 5.92 -6.96 -1.64
CA ASP A 52 4.91 -6.29 -0.81
C ASP A 52 5.41 -5.00 -0.11
N GLU A 53 6.44 -4.36 -0.67
CA GLU A 53 6.91 -3.07 -0.19
C GLU A 53 5.79 -2.03 -0.23
N GLY A 54 5.63 -1.25 0.84
CA GLY A 54 4.53 -0.28 0.94
C GLY A 54 3.16 -0.86 1.31
N SER A 55 3.06 -2.15 1.63
CA SER A 55 1.83 -2.80 2.12
C SER A 55 1.62 -2.69 3.63
N ALA A 56 0.42 -3.04 4.10
CA ALA A 56 0.13 -3.22 5.52
C ALA A 56 1.02 -4.29 6.17
N TYR A 57 1.26 -5.41 5.47
CA TYR A 57 2.13 -6.46 5.99
C TYR A 57 3.55 -5.95 6.24
N ALA A 58 4.13 -5.25 5.26
CA ALA A 58 5.48 -4.69 5.38
C ALA A 58 5.57 -3.66 6.52
N ALA A 59 4.57 -2.76 6.63
CA ALA A 59 4.50 -1.77 7.70
C ALA A 59 4.36 -2.42 9.09
N ALA A 60 3.49 -3.42 9.23
CA ALA A 60 3.31 -4.17 10.47
C ALA A 60 4.59 -4.89 10.89
N LEU A 61 5.27 -5.55 9.94
CA LEU A 61 6.53 -6.25 10.20
C LEU A 61 7.64 -5.27 10.61
N ALA A 62 7.73 -4.11 9.98
CA ALA A 62 8.66 -3.05 10.37
C ALA A 62 8.34 -2.53 11.79
N GLY A 63 7.07 -2.34 12.12
CA GLY A 63 6.62 -1.94 13.46
C GLY A 63 7.01 -2.96 14.53
N LEU A 64 6.75 -4.25 14.29
CA LEU A 64 7.15 -5.33 15.20
C LEU A 64 8.67 -5.39 15.40
N ARG A 65 9.45 -5.19 14.33
CA ARG A 65 10.92 -5.11 14.41
C ARG A 65 11.39 -3.93 15.25
N LEU A 66 10.75 -2.76 15.12
CA LEU A 66 11.07 -1.58 15.91
C LEU A 66 10.74 -1.81 17.40
N VAL A 67 9.60 -2.42 17.72
CA VAL A 67 9.27 -2.78 19.11
C VAL A 67 10.29 -3.76 19.69
N ALA A 68 10.70 -4.78 18.92
CA ALA A 68 11.75 -5.69 19.37
C ALA A 68 13.08 -4.96 19.64
N GLN A 69 13.48 -4.04 18.76
CA GLN A 69 14.67 -3.21 18.96
C GLN A 69 14.58 -2.34 20.22
N ARG A 70 13.39 -1.81 20.54
CA ARG A 70 13.16 -1.04 21.77
C ARG A 70 13.23 -1.91 23.01
N ALA A 71 12.62 -3.09 22.97
CA ALA A 71 12.68 -4.06 24.06
C ALA A 71 14.12 -4.50 24.38
N ASP A 72 14.96 -4.62 23.35
CA ASP A 72 16.39 -4.94 23.49
C ASP A 72 17.27 -3.75 23.94
N GLY A 73 16.72 -2.52 23.99
CA GLY A 73 17.48 -1.30 24.24
C GLY A 73 18.34 -0.84 23.05
N ARG A 74 18.18 -1.43 21.86
CA ARG A 74 18.88 -1.05 20.62
C ARG A 74 18.34 0.23 19.99
N ARG A 75 17.12 0.62 20.36
CA ARG A 75 16.48 1.87 19.96
C ARG A 75 15.77 2.47 21.18
N PRO A 76 15.85 3.79 21.41
CA PRO A 76 15.04 4.42 22.44
C PRO A 76 13.56 4.51 22.01
N PRO A 77 12.60 4.45 22.95
CA PRO A 77 11.22 4.89 22.71
C PRO A 77 11.17 6.43 22.52
N PRO A 78 10.13 6.97 21.89
CA PRO A 78 9.96 8.42 21.80
C PRO A 78 9.68 9.04 23.18
N GLU A 79 9.94 10.33 23.31
CA GLU A 79 9.55 11.10 24.50
C GLU A 79 8.02 11.12 24.63
N GLY A 80 7.48 10.87 25.82
CA GLY A 80 6.04 10.89 26.07
C GLY A 80 5.32 9.53 25.98
N GLY A 81 6.03 8.43 25.71
CA GLY A 81 5.50 7.06 25.78
C GLY A 81 5.56 6.32 24.44
N ASP A 82 5.57 4.98 24.50
CA ASP A 82 5.77 4.14 23.32
C ASP A 82 4.44 3.68 22.71
N ALA A 83 3.76 4.62 22.04
CA ALA A 83 2.45 4.40 21.42
C ALA A 83 2.46 3.22 20.42
N LEU A 84 3.59 2.97 19.75
CA LEU A 84 3.76 1.82 18.86
C LEU A 84 3.69 0.50 19.64
N THR A 85 4.50 0.36 20.69
CA THR A 85 4.51 -0.85 21.52
C THR A 85 3.15 -1.07 22.18
N GLU A 86 2.54 -0.03 22.74
CA GLU A 86 1.22 -0.10 23.36
C GLU A 86 0.14 -0.51 22.37
N GLY A 87 0.12 0.11 21.18
CA GLY A 87 -0.85 -0.18 20.13
C GLY A 87 -0.75 -1.62 19.62
N LEU A 88 0.47 -2.08 19.35
CA LEU A 88 0.71 -3.46 18.89
C LEU A 88 0.40 -4.49 19.98
N CYS A 89 0.77 -4.22 21.23
CA CYS A 89 0.44 -5.11 22.35
C CYS A 89 -1.08 -5.21 22.55
N ARG A 90 -1.80 -4.08 22.47
CA ARG A 90 -3.26 -4.04 22.56
C ARG A 90 -3.91 -4.84 21.43
N ALA A 91 -3.45 -4.65 20.18
CA ALA A 91 -3.97 -5.37 19.03
C ALA A 91 -3.74 -6.89 19.14
N LEU A 92 -2.65 -7.32 19.77
CA LEU A 92 -2.33 -8.73 20.01
C LEU A 92 -2.93 -9.30 21.30
N GLY A 93 -3.54 -8.46 22.15
CA GLY A 93 -4.06 -8.85 23.46
C GLY A 93 -2.98 -9.35 24.41
N ILE A 94 -1.81 -8.69 24.43
CA ILE A 94 -0.67 -9.02 25.30
C ILE A 94 -0.28 -7.84 26.20
N ASN A 95 0.37 -8.15 27.32
CA ASN A 95 0.86 -7.16 28.28
C ASN A 95 2.36 -6.91 28.08
N GLY A 96 2.69 -6.08 27.10
CA GLY A 96 4.06 -5.64 26.82
C GLY A 96 4.84 -6.53 25.84
N PRO A 97 6.04 -6.08 25.46
CA PRO A 97 6.79 -6.65 24.33
C PRO A 97 7.29 -8.08 24.55
N ALA A 98 7.44 -8.52 25.81
CA ALA A 98 7.82 -9.90 26.15
C ALA A 98 6.83 -10.95 25.60
N GLY A 99 5.56 -10.57 25.39
CA GLY A 99 4.53 -11.45 24.83
C GLY A 99 4.58 -11.60 23.31
N LEU A 100 5.37 -10.80 22.59
CA LEU A 100 5.36 -10.75 21.12
C LEU A 100 5.72 -12.09 20.48
N ILE A 101 6.74 -12.78 21.01
CA ILE A 101 7.19 -14.06 20.44
C ILE A 101 6.06 -15.09 20.51
N ALA A 102 5.44 -15.24 21.69
CA ALA A 102 4.34 -16.18 21.88
C ALA A 102 3.09 -15.79 21.05
N ALA A 103 2.80 -14.49 20.94
CA ALA A 103 1.66 -14.00 20.18
C ALA A 103 1.82 -14.19 18.66
N VAL A 104 3.01 -13.94 18.11
CA VAL A 104 3.26 -14.02 16.67
C VAL A 104 3.55 -15.46 16.24
N TYR A 105 4.54 -16.10 16.86
CA TYR A 105 4.98 -17.44 16.46
C TYR A 105 4.15 -18.54 17.12
N GLY A 106 3.83 -18.40 18.41
CA GLY A 106 3.08 -19.42 19.15
C GLY A 106 1.64 -19.59 18.66
N ARG A 107 1.01 -18.51 18.17
CA ARG A 107 -0.32 -18.56 17.54
C ARG A 107 -0.27 -18.83 16.03
N GLY A 108 0.93 -18.80 15.42
CA GLY A 108 1.10 -18.98 13.98
C GLY A 108 0.36 -17.92 13.16
N LEU A 109 0.52 -16.63 13.50
CA LEU A 109 -0.16 -15.57 12.77
C LEU A 109 0.24 -15.59 11.29
N ASP A 110 -0.76 -15.68 10.41
CA ASP A 110 -0.54 -15.61 8.98
C ASP A 110 -0.28 -14.17 8.51
N ARG A 111 0.04 -14.02 7.21
CA ARG A 111 0.29 -12.73 6.57
C ARG A 111 -0.85 -11.73 6.76
N THR A 112 -2.10 -12.20 6.71
CA THR A 112 -3.29 -11.33 6.84
C THR A 112 -3.46 -10.87 8.27
N ALA A 113 -3.29 -11.77 9.24
CA ALA A 113 -3.30 -11.44 10.66
C ALA A 113 -2.19 -10.44 11.01
N LEU A 114 -0.98 -10.62 10.49
CA LEU A 114 0.11 -9.65 10.67
C LEU A 114 -0.22 -8.30 10.03
N ALA A 115 -0.73 -8.27 8.80
CA ALA A 115 -1.15 -7.02 8.15
C ALA A 115 -2.24 -6.28 8.94
N SER A 116 -3.10 -6.99 9.68
CA SER A 116 -4.14 -6.36 10.51
C SER A 116 -3.60 -5.52 11.67
N LEU A 117 -2.28 -5.61 11.96
CA LEU A 117 -1.60 -4.77 12.95
C LEU A 117 -1.20 -3.39 12.40
N ALA A 118 -1.21 -3.19 11.08
CA ALA A 118 -0.79 -1.94 10.45
C ALA A 118 -1.53 -0.68 10.95
N PRO A 119 -2.84 -0.70 11.29
CA PRO A 119 -3.52 0.46 11.86
C PRO A 119 -2.85 0.98 13.15
N ALA A 120 -2.30 0.09 13.98
CA ALA A 120 -1.56 0.51 15.18
C ALA A 120 -0.24 1.22 14.81
N VAL A 121 0.43 0.78 13.74
CA VAL A 121 1.64 1.44 13.22
C VAL A 121 1.31 2.80 12.63
N VAL A 122 0.24 2.90 11.85
CA VAL A 122 -0.22 4.17 11.26
C VAL A 122 -0.54 5.18 12.35
N ALA A 123 -1.32 4.79 13.36
CA ALA A 123 -1.69 5.66 14.47
C ALA A 123 -0.46 6.13 15.30
N ALA A 124 0.55 5.28 15.45
CA ALA A 124 1.78 5.65 16.16
C ALA A 124 2.61 6.71 15.41
N GLY A 125 2.48 6.82 14.08
CA GLY A 125 3.26 7.74 13.26
C GLY A 125 3.03 9.23 13.55
N ASP A 126 1.99 9.60 14.28
CA ASP A 126 1.75 10.99 14.71
C ASP A 126 2.51 11.37 15.98
N ALA A 127 2.75 10.40 16.87
CA ALA A 127 3.47 10.59 18.13
C ALA A 127 4.94 10.13 18.05
N ASP A 128 5.30 9.37 17.01
CA ASP A 128 6.59 8.72 16.87
C ASP A 128 7.26 9.07 15.54
N PRO A 129 8.19 10.06 15.53
CA PRO A 129 8.90 10.47 14.33
C PRO A 129 9.68 9.35 13.65
N VAL A 130 10.13 8.34 14.41
CA VAL A 130 10.83 7.18 13.85
C VAL A 130 9.86 6.32 13.05
N VAL A 131 8.66 6.04 13.57
CA VAL A 131 7.63 5.30 12.82
C VAL A 131 7.26 6.05 11.53
N ARG A 132 7.09 7.36 11.60
CA ARG A 132 6.81 8.19 10.43
C ARG A 132 7.91 8.06 9.38
N SER A 133 9.14 8.42 9.74
CA SER A 133 10.26 8.56 8.81
C SER A 133 10.88 7.24 8.33
N GLU A 134 10.82 6.18 9.15
CA GLU A 134 11.45 4.88 8.84
C GLU A 134 10.45 3.80 8.44
N ILE A 135 9.13 4.01 8.56
CA ILE A 135 8.11 3.02 8.18
C ILE A 135 7.10 3.60 7.19
N LEU A 136 6.40 4.68 7.55
CA LEU A 136 5.28 5.19 6.75
C LEU A 136 5.75 5.95 5.50
N GLU A 137 6.72 6.84 5.62
CA GLU A 137 7.24 7.54 4.44
C GLU A 137 7.98 6.61 3.46
N PRO A 138 8.83 5.65 3.90
CA PRO A 138 9.37 4.66 2.99
C PRO A 138 8.29 3.86 2.27
N ALA A 139 7.21 3.49 2.97
CA ALA A 139 6.08 2.80 2.35
C ALA A 139 5.49 3.62 1.18
N GLY A 140 5.23 4.92 1.39
CA GLY A 140 4.72 5.80 0.32
C GLY A 140 5.70 5.91 -0.85
N ARG A 141 7.01 6.03 -0.58
CA ARG A 141 8.05 6.07 -1.61
C ARG A 141 8.12 4.79 -2.42
N GLU A 142 7.98 3.62 -1.80
CA GLU A 142 7.95 2.34 -2.52
C GLU A 142 6.74 2.23 -3.45
N LEU A 143 5.56 2.65 -3.00
CA LEU A 143 4.37 2.70 -3.85
C LEU A 143 4.58 3.64 -5.05
N ALA A 144 5.22 4.79 -4.85
CA ALA A 144 5.55 5.72 -5.92
C ALA A 144 6.52 5.10 -6.94
N ARG A 145 7.54 4.36 -6.47
CA ARG A 145 8.47 3.64 -7.36
C ARG A 145 7.74 2.60 -8.22
N MET A 146 6.75 1.89 -7.67
CA MET A 146 5.93 0.96 -8.45
C MET A 146 5.12 1.68 -9.53
N VAL A 147 4.47 2.80 -9.20
CA VAL A 147 3.74 3.63 -10.17
C VAL A 147 4.67 4.10 -11.29
N LEU A 148 5.82 4.68 -10.94
CA LEU A 148 6.81 5.17 -11.91
C LEU A 148 7.37 4.05 -12.79
N ALA A 149 7.52 2.83 -12.26
CA ALA A 149 7.96 1.68 -13.05
C ALA A 149 6.92 1.29 -14.12
N VAL A 150 5.63 1.30 -13.77
CA VAL A 150 4.55 1.05 -14.73
C VAL A 150 4.48 2.17 -15.77
N VAL A 151 4.58 3.43 -15.35
CA VAL A 151 4.59 4.59 -16.26
C VAL A 151 5.72 4.50 -17.29
N ARG A 152 6.93 4.14 -16.85
CA ARG A 152 8.08 3.95 -17.77
C ARG A 152 7.89 2.76 -18.70
N ALA A 153 7.35 1.64 -18.22
CA ALA A 153 7.15 0.44 -19.03
C ALA A 153 6.10 0.65 -20.14
N LEU A 154 5.17 1.57 -19.94
CA LEU A 154 4.07 1.88 -20.86
C LEU A 154 4.23 3.20 -21.62
N ASP A 155 5.35 3.90 -21.41
CA ASP A 155 5.64 5.21 -22.03
C ASP A 155 4.55 6.27 -21.75
N LEU A 156 3.98 6.27 -20.54
CA LEU A 156 2.86 7.15 -20.15
C LEU A 156 3.30 8.53 -19.65
N THR A 157 4.51 8.97 -19.97
CA THR A 157 5.11 10.22 -19.45
C THR A 157 4.52 11.49 -20.06
N ALA A 158 3.78 11.38 -21.17
CA ALA A 158 3.24 12.52 -21.92
C ALA A 158 1.70 12.62 -21.90
N ILE A 159 1.02 12.03 -20.90
CA ILE A 159 -0.45 12.09 -20.82
C ILE A 159 -0.89 13.46 -20.32
N ALA A 160 -1.47 14.26 -21.22
CA ALA A 160 -2.08 15.54 -20.91
C ALA A 160 -3.59 15.38 -20.56
N PRO A 161 -4.13 16.15 -19.60
CA PRO A 161 -3.45 17.12 -18.73
C PRO A 161 -2.73 16.49 -17.52
N SER A 162 -3.08 15.25 -17.16
CA SER A 162 -2.44 14.48 -16.08
C SER A 162 -2.71 12.98 -16.27
N LEU A 163 -1.86 12.12 -15.70
CA LEU A 163 -2.03 10.67 -15.72
C LEU A 163 -3.17 10.24 -14.77
N PRO A 164 -4.19 9.51 -15.23
CA PRO A 164 -5.17 8.89 -14.34
C PRO A 164 -4.50 7.86 -13.41
N LEU A 165 -4.65 8.06 -12.09
CA LEU A 165 -4.12 7.18 -11.06
C LEU A 165 -5.25 6.70 -10.14
N ALA A 166 -5.66 5.44 -10.28
CA ALA A 166 -6.56 4.81 -9.33
C ALA A 166 -5.79 4.37 -8.07
N MET A 167 -6.29 4.71 -6.88
CA MET A 167 -5.68 4.33 -5.61
C MET A 167 -6.62 3.39 -4.85
N GLY A 168 -6.18 2.17 -4.58
CA GLY A 168 -6.99 1.14 -3.91
C GLY A 168 -6.29 0.50 -2.72
N GLY A 169 -7.07 -0.30 -1.99
CA GLY A 169 -6.58 -1.08 -0.84
C GLY A 169 -6.69 -0.34 0.49
N GLY A 170 -7.15 -1.06 1.52
CA GLY A 170 -7.48 -0.47 2.81
C GLY A 170 -6.29 0.15 3.55
N PHE A 171 -5.06 -0.28 3.26
CA PHE A 171 -3.87 0.32 3.88
C PHE A 171 -3.56 1.68 3.27
N LEU A 172 -3.50 1.77 1.94
CA LEU A 172 -3.24 3.03 1.24
C LEU A 172 -4.32 4.07 1.58
N LEU A 173 -5.59 3.67 1.55
CA LEU A 173 -6.71 4.57 1.85
C LEU A 173 -6.84 4.91 3.34
N GLY A 174 -6.30 4.07 4.23
CA GLY A 174 -6.34 4.23 5.69
C GLY A 174 -5.08 4.88 6.29
N ALA A 175 -4.06 5.17 5.50
CA ALA A 175 -2.78 5.72 5.96
C ALA A 175 -2.46 7.05 5.25
N PRO A 176 -2.97 8.20 5.77
CA PRO A 176 -2.81 9.51 5.10
C PRO A 176 -1.36 9.88 4.81
N THR A 177 -0.42 9.60 5.72
CA THR A 177 1.02 9.85 5.50
C THR A 177 1.56 9.07 4.30
N VAL A 178 1.16 7.81 4.14
CA VAL A 178 1.61 6.95 3.03
C VAL A 178 1.08 7.49 1.71
N ALA A 179 -0.22 7.83 1.66
CA ALA A 179 -0.84 8.41 0.47
C ALA A 179 -0.24 9.77 0.09
N GLN A 180 0.01 10.64 1.07
CA GLN A 180 0.63 11.94 0.82
C GLN A 180 2.04 11.78 0.26
N VAL A 181 2.87 10.94 0.88
CA VAL A 181 4.26 10.71 0.43
C VAL A 181 4.31 10.08 -0.96
N LEU A 182 3.37 9.17 -1.28
CA LEU A 182 3.19 8.65 -2.63
C LEU A 182 2.99 9.80 -3.63
N LEU A 183 2.01 10.67 -3.40
CA LEU A 183 1.69 11.76 -4.32
C LEU A 183 2.82 12.79 -4.43
N ASP A 184 3.44 13.16 -3.30
CA ASP A 184 4.57 14.09 -3.26
C ASP A 184 5.80 13.56 -4.01
N GLU A 185 6.05 12.25 -3.95
CA GLU A 185 7.14 11.62 -4.71
C GLU A 185 6.83 11.65 -6.21
N LEU A 186 5.60 11.38 -6.63
CA LEU A 186 5.22 11.45 -8.05
C LEU A 186 5.38 12.87 -8.59
N ASP A 187 4.91 13.88 -7.86
CA ASP A 187 5.05 15.29 -8.23
C ASP A 187 6.53 15.70 -8.34
N ARG A 188 7.37 15.30 -7.37
CA ARG A 188 8.82 15.59 -7.39
C ARG A 188 9.54 14.98 -8.59
N GLN A 189 9.04 13.86 -9.11
CA GLN A 189 9.55 13.23 -10.33
C GLN A 189 8.95 13.83 -11.61
N GLY A 190 8.17 14.91 -11.50
CA GLY A 190 7.54 15.62 -12.61
C GLY A 190 6.30 14.92 -13.17
N LEU A 191 5.72 13.97 -12.44
CA LEU A 191 4.53 13.24 -12.89
C LEU A 191 3.27 13.84 -12.27
N SER A 192 2.56 14.66 -13.06
CA SER A 192 1.22 15.13 -12.67
C SER A 192 0.20 13.99 -12.80
N VAL A 193 -0.51 13.70 -11.71
CA VAL A 193 -1.53 12.64 -11.64
C VAL A 193 -2.90 13.19 -11.28
N SER A 194 -3.95 12.61 -11.87
CA SER A 194 -5.33 12.74 -11.40
C SER A 194 -5.65 11.53 -10.54
N ALA A 195 -5.44 11.66 -9.23
CA ALA A 195 -5.58 10.57 -8.29
C ALA A 195 -7.07 10.36 -7.89
N THR A 196 -7.57 9.14 -8.05
CA THR A 196 -8.94 8.76 -7.69
C THR A 196 -8.91 7.63 -6.65
N PRO A 197 -9.39 7.86 -5.42
CA PRO A 197 -9.53 6.79 -4.44
C PRO A 197 -10.66 5.83 -4.83
N VAL A 198 -10.38 4.53 -4.80
CA VAL A 198 -11.31 3.45 -5.14
C VAL A 198 -11.58 2.60 -3.90
N SER A 199 -12.69 2.87 -3.23
CA SER A 199 -13.14 2.11 -2.05
C SER A 199 -13.95 0.86 -2.40
N ASP A 200 -14.59 0.83 -3.57
CA ASP A 200 -15.35 -0.31 -4.08
C ASP A 200 -14.86 -0.75 -5.48
N PRO A 201 -13.89 -1.67 -5.55
CA PRO A 201 -13.37 -2.20 -6.81
C PRO A 201 -14.42 -2.95 -7.64
N VAL A 202 -15.53 -3.41 -7.04
CA VAL A 202 -16.56 -4.18 -7.75
C VAL A 202 -17.22 -3.34 -8.86
N SER A 203 -17.27 -2.01 -8.68
CA SER A 203 -17.72 -1.08 -9.71
C SER A 203 -16.93 -1.21 -11.03
N GLY A 204 -15.64 -1.56 -10.97
CA GLY A 204 -14.79 -1.79 -12.14
C GLY A 204 -15.20 -3.01 -12.97
N ALA A 205 -15.81 -4.03 -12.34
CA ALA A 205 -16.27 -5.22 -13.05
C ALA A 205 -17.37 -4.87 -14.07
N LEU A 206 -18.25 -3.91 -13.73
CA LEU A 206 -19.30 -3.43 -14.64
C LEU A 206 -18.71 -2.68 -15.84
N VAL A 207 -17.65 -1.91 -15.63
CA VAL A 207 -16.93 -1.19 -16.70
C VAL A 207 -16.31 -2.19 -17.67
N LEU A 208 -15.61 -3.20 -17.14
CA LEU A 208 -14.96 -4.25 -17.94
C LEU A 208 -15.98 -5.10 -18.70
N ALA A 209 -17.10 -5.46 -18.05
CA ALA A 209 -18.17 -6.21 -18.70
C ALA A 209 -18.80 -5.44 -19.89
N ARG A 210 -19.03 -4.13 -19.74
CA ARG A 210 -19.54 -3.28 -20.84
C ARG A 210 -18.57 -3.22 -22.02
N LYS A 211 -17.26 -3.08 -21.75
CA LYS A 211 -16.22 -3.02 -22.78
C LYS A 211 -16.13 -4.33 -23.58
N ALA A 212 -16.25 -5.48 -22.91
CA ALA A 212 -16.27 -6.79 -23.54
C ALA A 212 -17.51 -7.01 -24.43
N LEU A 213 -18.67 -6.44 -24.05
CA LEU A 213 -19.89 -6.50 -24.84
C LEU A 213 -19.85 -5.59 -26.08
N ALA A 214 -19.13 -4.47 -26.02
CA ALA A 214 -19.00 -3.52 -27.14
C ALA A 214 -18.00 -3.96 -28.23
N THR A 215 -17.23 -5.03 -27.97
CA THR A 215 -16.25 -5.61 -28.90
C THR A 215 -16.74 -6.92 -29.56
N CYS A 216 -17.98 -7.34 -29.26
CA CYS A 216 -18.68 -8.46 -29.90
C CYS A 216 -19.66 -7.94 -30.96
#